data_AF-A0A366ZKE1-F1
#
_entry.id   AF-A0A366ZKE1-F1
#
_cell.length_a   1.000
_cell.length_b   1.000
_cell.length_c   1.000
_cell.angle_alpha   90.00
_cell.angle_beta   90.00
_cell.angle_gamma   90.00
#
_symmetry.space_group_name_H-M   'P 1'
#
loop_
_entity.id
_entity.type
_entity.pdbx_description
1 polymer ?
#
loop_
_entity_poly.entity_id
_entity_poly.type
_entity_poly.pdbx_seq_one_letter_code
_entity_poly.pdbx_strand_id
1 'polypeptide(L)'
;METAVPGVPAEGTRARVERAALDLFTLRGFEQVTTDEVADAAGISRRTFFRYFATKADAVWGDFAAHVARLEELLADADPAQPVLGSVCAAYVEVNDYVAAELPLLRERMRLILTEPALLAHSQLRYAEVDRVVARYVAARSAGRETDLVPRLVAATTRAAATTAFQAWLRDERSALGDHLRQAFAELTAGFPALLR
;
A
#
# COMPACT_ATOMS: atom_id res chain seq x y z
N MET A 1 29.76 31.73 -9.47
CA MET A 1 28.80 32.06 -8.40
C MET A 1 27.54 31.28 -8.71
N GLU A 2 27.36 30.20 -7.95
CA GLU A 2 26.43 29.11 -8.16
C GLU A 2 25.04 29.51 -7.66
N THR A 3 24.07 29.66 -8.56
CA THR A 3 22.68 29.90 -8.20
C THR A 3 21.99 28.56 -7.99
N ALA A 4 21.80 28.21 -6.72
CA ALA A 4 21.01 27.07 -6.28
C ALA A 4 19.57 27.18 -6.83
N VAL A 5 19.11 26.10 -7.47
CA VAL A 5 17.73 25.96 -7.97
C VAL A 5 16.78 25.84 -6.77
N PRO A 6 15.63 26.56 -6.75
CA PRO A 6 14.67 26.50 -5.66
C PRO A 6 14.10 25.09 -5.48
N GLY A 7 13.93 24.67 -4.23
CA GLY A 7 13.44 23.34 -3.87
C GLY A 7 12.12 22.99 -4.56
N VAL A 8 12.18 21.96 -5.41
CA VAL A 8 11.00 21.32 -5.98
C VAL A 8 10.08 20.86 -4.82
N PRO A 9 8.75 21.06 -4.92
CA PRO A 9 7.81 20.57 -3.91
C PRO A 9 8.11 19.12 -3.51
N ALA A 10 8.03 18.82 -2.21
CA ALA A 10 8.38 17.52 -1.64
C ALA A 10 7.63 16.37 -2.35
N GLU A 11 6.38 16.62 -2.70
CA GLU A 11 5.47 15.70 -3.40
C GLU A 11 5.98 15.36 -4.81
N GLY A 12 6.42 16.37 -5.57
CA GLY A 12 7.01 16.16 -6.89
C GLY A 12 8.31 15.36 -6.85
N THR A 13 9.07 15.43 -5.76
CA THR A 13 10.33 14.66 -5.63
C THR A 13 10.06 13.17 -5.36
N ARG A 14 9.11 12.84 -4.48
CA ARG A 14 8.72 11.43 -4.24
C ARG A 14 8.23 10.77 -5.52
N ALA A 15 7.33 11.43 -6.26
CA ALA A 15 6.78 10.89 -7.51
C ALA A 15 7.87 10.64 -8.57
N ARG A 16 8.85 11.54 -8.72
CA ARG A 16 9.98 11.32 -9.65
C ARG A 16 10.85 10.13 -9.25
N VAL A 17 11.16 10.01 -7.95
CA VAL A 17 11.97 8.89 -7.44
C VAL A 17 11.23 7.58 -7.59
N GLU A 18 9.93 7.55 -7.31
CA GLU A 18 9.12 6.36 -7.49
C GLU A 18 9.12 5.91 -8.96
N ARG A 19 8.82 6.82 -9.89
CA ARG A 19 8.85 6.53 -11.32
C ARG A 19 10.20 5.95 -11.74
N ALA A 20 11.30 6.62 -11.38
CA ALA A 20 12.65 6.17 -11.71
C ALA A 20 12.97 4.79 -11.12
N ALA A 21 12.56 4.54 -9.87
CA ALA A 21 12.77 3.26 -9.20
C ALA A 21 12.00 2.13 -9.89
N LEU A 22 10.71 2.33 -10.17
CA LEU A 22 9.87 1.34 -10.85
C LEU A 22 10.42 1.01 -12.25
N ASP A 23 10.74 2.04 -13.04
CA ASP A 23 11.28 1.85 -14.40
C ASP A 23 12.60 1.04 -14.36
N LEU A 24 13.52 1.41 -13.48
CA LEU A 24 14.82 0.73 -13.36
C LEU A 24 14.69 -0.70 -12.80
N PHE A 25 13.87 -0.90 -11.77
CA PHE A 25 13.67 -2.22 -11.17
C PHE A 25 12.96 -3.17 -12.13
N THR A 26 11.98 -2.69 -12.90
CA THR A 26 11.32 -3.47 -13.95
C THR A 26 12.29 -3.86 -15.06
N LEU A 27 13.15 -2.93 -15.51
CA LEU A 27 14.05 -3.17 -16.64
C LEU A 27 15.26 -4.04 -16.29
N ARG A 28 15.85 -3.85 -15.10
CA ARG A 28 17.15 -4.41 -14.74
C ARG A 28 17.10 -5.37 -13.55
N GLY A 29 15.96 -5.46 -12.86
CA GLY A 29 15.79 -6.21 -11.62
C GLY A 29 16.21 -5.39 -10.38
N PHE A 30 15.46 -5.56 -9.30
CA PHE A 30 15.66 -4.81 -8.05
C PHE A 30 17.09 -4.93 -7.50
N GLU A 31 17.68 -6.13 -7.50
CA GLU A 31 19.00 -6.38 -6.92
C GLU A 31 20.14 -5.67 -7.68
N GLN A 32 20.00 -5.54 -9.01
CA GLN A 32 21.05 -4.99 -9.88
C GLN A 32 21.09 -3.45 -9.93
N VAL A 33 20.10 -2.80 -9.32
CA VAL A 33 19.98 -1.34 -9.32
C VAL A 33 20.38 -0.78 -7.96
N THR A 34 21.24 0.24 -7.98
CA THR A 34 21.72 0.94 -6.80
C THR A 34 20.86 2.17 -6.49
N THR A 35 20.92 2.64 -5.24
CA THR A 35 20.29 3.91 -4.85
C THR A 35 20.81 5.10 -5.64
N ASP A 36 22.10 5.09 -6.02
CA ASP A 36 22.72 6.18 -6.76
C ASP A 36 22.12 6.29 -8.17
N GLU A 37 21.94 5.15 -8.85
CA GLU A 37 21.30 5.12 -10.17
C GLU A 37 19.84 5.60 -10.13
N VAL A 38 19.09 5.24 -9.08
CA VAL A 38 17.72 5.75 -8.89
C VAL A 38 17.73 7.25 -8.64
N ALA A 39 18.64 7.76 -7.81
CA ALA A 39 18.76 9.18 -7.52
C ALA A 39 19.13 9.99 -8.77
N ASP A 40 20.09 9.51 -9.54
CA ASP A 40 20.53 10.12 -10.80
C ASP A 40 19.40 10.15 -11.83
N ALA A 41 18.69 9.02 -12.01
CA ALA A 41 17.53 8.94 -12.90
C ALA A 41 16.38 9.87 -12.47
N ALA A 42 16.21 10.12 -11.17
CA ALA A 42 15.22 11.05 -10.63
C ALA A 42 15.69 12.52 -10.62
N GLY A 43 16.92 12.80 -11.04
CA GLY A 43 17.52 14.13 -11.07
C GLY A 43 17.78 14.72 -9.69
N ILE A 44 18.12 13.89 -8.70
CA ILE A 44 18.40 14.30 -7.33
C ILE A 44 19.74 13.74 -6.83
N SER A 45 20.34 14.40 -5.84
CA SER A 45 21.54 13.85 -5.20
C SER A 45 21.21 12.65 -4.29
N ARG A 46 22.19 11.75 -4.10
CA ARG A 46 22.13 10.65 -3.10
C ARG A 46 21.72 11.14 -1.70
N ARG A 47 22.27 12.27 -1.25
CA ARG A 47 21.89 12.91 0.03
C ARG A 47 20.42 13.29 0.07
N THR A 48 19.86 13.74 -1.06
CA THR A 48 18.44 14.07 -1.18
C THR A 48 17.58 12.81 -1.17
N PHE A 49 18.00 11.73 -1.83
CA PHE A 49 17.31 10.44 -1.76
C PHE A 49 17.13 9.98 -0.31
N PHE A 50 18.23 9.93 0.46
CA PHE A 50 18.20 9.46 1.85
C PHE A 50 17.44 10.38 2.82
N ARG A 51 17.10 11.60 2.41
CA ARG A 51 16.21 12.48 3.17
C ARG A 51 14.75 11.99 3.13
N TYR A 52 14.36 11.30 2.05
CA TYR A 52 12.97 10.83 1.85
C TYR A 52 12.82 9.33 2.06
N PHE A 53 13.85 8.54 1.76
CA PHE A 53 13.80 7.09 1.70
C PHE A 53 14.96 6.49 2.49
N ALA A 54 14.67 5.55 3.41
CA ALA A 54 15.73 4.92 4.19
C ALA A 54 16.52 3.91 3.34
N THR A 55 15.84 3.26 2.40
CA THR A 55 16.38 2.21 1.53
C THR A 55 15.87 2.37 0.09
N LYS A 56 16.51 1.70 -0.88
CA LYS A 56 15.98 1.60 -2.25
C LYS A 56 14.60 0.92 -2.32
N ALA A 57 14.30 0.02 -1.37
CA ALA A 57 13.01 -0.66 -1.28
C ALA A 57 11.87 0.30 -0.88
N ASP A 58 12.18 1.43 -0.25
CA ASP A 58 11.18 2.45 0.10
C ASP A 58 10.72 3.28 -1.11
N ALA A 59 11.53 3.33 -2.17
CA ALA A 59 11.27 4.19 -3.32
C ALA A 59 10.01 3.80 -4.11
N VAL A 60 9.58 2.54 -4.06
CA VAL A 60 8.41 2.05 -4.81
C VAL A 60 7.08 2.34 -4.12
N TRP A 61 7.07 2.80 -2.86
CA TRP A 61 5.84 2.88 -2.07
C TRP A 61 5.02 4.16 -2.29
N GLY A 62 5.52 5.09 -3.12
CA GLY A 62 4.90 6.41 -3.30
C GLY A 62 4.73 7.14 -1.97
N ASP A 63 3.58 7.79 -1.77
CA ASP A 63 3.21 8.38 -0.48
C ASP A 63 2.39 7.41 0.38
N PHE A 64 3.02 6.30 0.79
CA PHE A 64 2.36 5.30 1.62
C PHE A 64 1.92 5.83 2.98
N ALA A 65 2.61 6.85 3.52
CA ALA A 65 2.20 7.51 4.75
C ALA A 65 0.85 8.21 4.58
N ALA A 66 0.63 8.91 3.45
CA ALA A 66 -0.67 9.49 3.12
C ALA A 66 -1.76 8.41 2.94
N HIS A 67 -1.42 7.26 2.33
CA HIS A 67 -2.34 6.13 2.22
C HIS A 67 -2.78 5.58 3.59
N VAL A 68 -1.84 5.37 4.51
CA VAL A 68 -2.13 4.92 5.88
C VAL A 68 -2.95 5.96 6.65
N ALA A 69 -2.62 7.24 6.53
CA ALA A 69 -3.37 8.33 7.15
C ALA A 69 -4.81 8.38 6.62
N ARG A 70 -5.01 8.23 5.31
CA ARG A 70 -6.34 8.18 4.71
C ARG A 70 -7.16 6.99 5.22
N LEU A 71 -6.54 5.81 5.37
CA LEU A 71 -7.21 4.66 5.98
C LEU A 71 -7.64 4.95 7.42
N GLU A 72 -6.78 5.60 8.21
CA GLU A 72 -7.09 5.98 9.60
C GLU A 72 -8.25 6.97 9.67
N GLU A 73 -8.28 7.98 8.80
CA GLU A 73 -9.40 8.93 8.68
C GLU A 73 -10.71 8.23 8.33
N LEU A 74 -10.70 7.35 7.33
CA LEU A 74 -11.89 6.59 6.92
C LEU A 74 -12.47 5.74 8.04
N LEU A 75 -11.61 5.15 8.87
CA LEU A 75 -12.04 4.37 10.02
C LEU A 75 -12.54 5.26 11.17
N ALA A 76 -11.93 6.43 11.37
CA ALA A 76 -12.38 7.39 12.37
C ALA A 76 -13.76 7.97 12.03
N ASP A 77 -14.04 8.20 10.75
CA ASP A 77 -15.29 8.75 10.24
C ASP A 77 -16.39 7.68 10.02
N ALA A 78 -16.07 6.40 10.22
CA ALA A 78 -17.00 5.31 9.99
C ALA A 78 -18.22 5.38 10.93
N ASP A 79 -19.42 5.12 10.39
CA ASP A 79 -20.66 5.11 11.16
C ASP A 79 -20.56 4.13 12.35
N PRO A 80 -20.73 4.61 13.60
CA PRO A 80 -20.72 3.75 14.79
C PRO A 80 -21.78 2.64 14.76
N ALA A 81 -22.86 2.78 13.99
CA ALA A 81 -23.89 1.77 13.80
C ALA A 81 -23.46 0.66 12.82
N GLN A 82 -22.49 0.91 11.95
CA GLN A 82 -22.00 -0.10 11.00
C GLN A 82 -21.20 -1.19 11.74
N PRO A 83 -21.39 -2.48 11.37
CA PRO A 83 -20.58 -3.57 11.91
C PRO A 83 -19.09 -3.32 11.71
N VAL A 84 -18.29 -3.54 12.75
CA VAL A 84 -16.84 -3.21 12.79
C VAL A 84 -16.08 -3.74 11.58
N LEU A 85 -16.24 -5.03 11.26
CA LEU A 85 -15.57 -5.65 10.13
C LEU A 85 -16.05 -5.06 8.78
N GLY A 86 -17.34 -4.73 8.68
CA GLY A 86 -17.89 -4.06 7.51
C GLY A 86 -17.26 -2.69 7.26
N SER A 87 -17.05 -1.90 8.32
CA SER A 87 -16.35 -0.61 8.22
C SER A 87 -14.91 -0.77 7.74
N VAL A 88 -14.19 -1.78 8.25
CA VAL A 88 -12.81 -2.06 7.82
C VAL A 88 -12.76 -2.42 6.33
N CYS A 89 -13.64 -3.32 5.88
CA CYS A 89 -13.70 -3.70 4.46
C CYS A 89 -14.07 -2.51 3.56
N ALA A 90 -15.02 -1.67 3.98
CA ALA A 90 -15.39 -0.47 3.23
C ALA A 90 -14.22 0.52 3.12
N ALA A 91 -13.52 0.77 4.24
CA ALA A 91 -12.36 1.67 4.25
C ALA A 91 -11.22 1.16 3.36
N TYR A 92 -10.97 -0.15 3.32
CA TYR A 92 -10.00 -0.74 2.39
C TYR A 92 -10.40 -0.55 0.92
N VAL A 93 -11.68 -0.69 0.59
CA VAL A 93 -12.17 -0.45 -0.79
C VAL A 93 -11.99 1.01 -1.15
N GLU A 94 -12.37 1.93 -0.27
CA GLU A 94 -12.32 3.37 -0.53
C GLU A 94 -10.88 3.90 -0.61
N VAL A 95 -9.99 3.50 0.30
CA VAL A 95 -8.57 3.92 0.24
C VAL A 95 -7.82 3.36 -0.98
N ASN A 96 -8.40 2.39 -1.67
CA ASN A 96 -7.88 1.81 -2.90
C ASN A 96 -8.77 2.13 -4.13
N ASP A 97 -9.59 3.19 -4.05
CA ASP A 97 -10.36 3.70 -5.19
C ASP A 97 -9.54 4.72 -5.99
N TYR A 98 -8.65 4.19 -6.84
CA TYR A 98 -7.76 4.99 -7.68
C TYR A 98 -8.44 5.45 -8.97
N VAL A 99 -8.11 6.66 -9.44
CA VAL A 99 -8.59 7.11 -10.74
C VAL A 99 -7.88 6.34 -11.86
N ALA A 100 -8.54 6.21 -13.03
CA ALA A 100 -8.05 5.40 -14.15
C ALA A 100 -6.61 5.77 -14.60
N ALA A 101 -6.22 7.03 -14.46
CA ALA A 101 -4.88 7.52 -14.80
C ALA A 101 -3.76 6.98 -13.88
N GLU A 102 -4.09 6.58 -12.65
CA GLU A 102 -3.13 6.09 -11.64
C GLU A 102 -2.95 4.57 -11.70
N LEU A 103 -3.95 3.84 -12.23
CA LEU A 103 -3.95 2.38 -12.30
C LEU A 103 -2.73 1.77 -12.99
N PRO A 104 -2.17 2.33 -14.09
CA PRO A 104 -0.96 1.77 -14.70
C PRO A 104 0.25 1.78 -13.76
N LEU A 105 0.48 2.90 -13.06
CA LEU A 105 1.56 3.04 -12.08
C LEU A 105 1.34 2.10 -10.89
N LEU A 106 0.11 2.04 -10.38
CA LEU A 106 -0.25 1.12 -9.29
C LEU A 106 -0.01 -0.35 -9.69
N ARG A 107 -0.37 -0.74 -10.91
CA ARG A 107 -0.16 -2.11 -11.42
C ARG A 107 1.31 -2.46 -11.48
N GLU A 108 2.15 -1.54 -11.98
CA GLU A 108 3.61 -1.71 -12.00
C GLU A 108 4.18 -1.88 -10.58
N ARG A 109 3.81 -0.95 -9.68
CA ARG A 109 4.19 -0.98 -8.26
C ARG A 109 3.83 -2.30 -7.60
N MET A 110 2.57 -2.70 -7.68
CA MET A 110 2.07 -3.89 -7.00
C MET A 110 2.63 -5.17 -7.61
N ARG A 111 2.89 -5.20 -8.92
CA ARG A 111 3.59 -6.32 -9.55
C ARG A 111 4.97 -6.50 -8.93
N LEU A 112 5.79 -5.45 -8.90
CA LEU A 112 7.12 -5.51 -8.30
C LEU A 112 7.08 -5.92 -6.82
N ILE A 113 6.23 -5.28 -6.01
CA ILE A 113 6.13 -5.57 -4.56
C ILE A 113 5.73 -7.03 -4.30
N LEU A 114 4.84 -7.61 -5.12
CA LEU A 114 4.28 -8.94 -4.89
C LEU A 114 5.07 -10.07 -5.57
N THR A 115 6.01 -9.76 -6.48
CA THR A 115 6.82 -10.78 -7.18
C THR A 115 8.31 -10.73 -6.86
N GLU A 116 8.88 -9.57 -6.51
CA GLU A 116 10.30 -9.46 -6.14
C GLU A 116 10.51 -9.86 -4.67
N PRO A 117 11.31 -10.91 -4.36
CA PRO A 117 11.44 -11.43 -3.00
C PRO A 117 11.87 -10.39 -1.96
N ALA A 118 12.81 -9.51 -2.31
CA ALA A 118 13.30 -8.46 -1.42
C ALA A 118 12.22 -7.40 -1.12
N LEU A 119 11.42 -7.02 -2.12
CA LEU A 119 10.32 -6.08 -1.92
C LEU A 119 9.16 -6.72 -1.15
N LEU A 120 8.89 -8.00 -1.39
CA LEU A 120 7.89 -8.76 -0.63
C LEU A 120 8.30 -8.87 0.85
N ALA A 121 9.57 -9.12 1.14
CA ALA A 121 10.08 -9.10 2.51
C ALA A 121 9.96 -7.70 3.15
N HIS A 122 10.35 -6.65 2.42
CA HIS A 122 10.24 -5.26 2.88
C HIS A 122 8.79 -4.83 3.13
N SER A 123 7.84 -5.34 2.32
CA SER A 123 6.41 -5.03 2.46
C SER A 123 5.85 -5.36 3.84
N GLN A 124 6.42 -6.32 4.57
CA GLN A 124 5.97 -6.67 5.91
C GLN A 124 6.08 -5.50 6.90
N LEU A 125 7.10 -4.64 6.74
CA LEU A 125 7.26 -3.46 7.57
C LEU A 125 6.17 -2.43 7.29
N ARG A 126 5.84 -2.23 6.02
CA ARG A 126 4.81 -1.28 5.56
C ARG A 126 3.41 -1.75 5.93
N TYR A 127 3.13 -3.02 5.67
CA TYR A 127 1.88 -3.66 6.04
C TYR A 127 1.64 -3.69 7.55
N ALA A 128 2.68 -3.74 8.38
CA ALA A 128 2.53 -3.60 9.82
C ALA A 128 1.98 -2.22 10.24
N GLU A 129 2.22 -1.15 9.45
CA GLU A 129 1.63 0.18 9.72
C GLU A 129 0.11 0.16 9.50
N VAL A 130 -0.34 -0.46 8.40
CA VAL A 130 -1.77 -0.69 8.10
C VAL A 130 -2.42 -1.58 9.16
N ASP A 131 -1.77 -2.68 9.54
CA ASP A 131 -2.29 -3.61 10.55
C ASP A 131 -2.51 -2.91 11.90
N ARG A 132 -1.64 -1.96 12.29
CA ARG A 132 -1.82 -1.16 13.51
C ARG A 132 -3.04 -0.25 13.45
N VAL A 133 -3.28 0.41 12.32
CA VAL A 133 -4.46 1.28 12.13
C VAL A 133 -5.74 0.45 12.28
N VAL A 134 -5.83 -0.70 11.62
CA VAL A 134 -6.99 -1.58 11.72
C VAL A 134 -7.16 -2.15 13.12
N ALA A 135 -6.07 -2.64 13.75
CA ALA A 135 -6.14 -3.19 15.11
C ALA A 135 -6.59 -2.14 16.13
N ARG A 136 -6.11 -0.90 16.01
CA ARG A 136 -6.54 0.22 16.87
C ARG A 136 -8.02 0.51 16.74
N TYR A 137 -8.52 0.60 15.51
CA TYR A 137 -9.94 0.80 15.25
C TYR A 137 -10.80 -0.32 15.85
N VAL A 138 -10.43 -1.58 15.62
CA VAL A 138 -11.19 -2.74 16.10
C VAL A 138 -11.17 -2.80 17.64
N ALA A 139 -10.02 -2.55 18.27
CA ALA A 139 -9.90 -2.50 19.72
C ALA A 139 -10.80 -1.41 20.33
N ALA A 140 -10.81 -0.20 19.74
CA ALA A 140 -11.67 0.90 20.20
C ALA A 140 -13.16 0.54 20.09
N ARG A 141 -13.58 -0.06 18.96
CA ARG A 141 -14.99 -0.46 18.73
C ARG A 141 -15.44 -1.65 19.58
N SER A 142 -14.51 -2.45 20.11
CA SER A 142 -14.80 -3.64 20.93
C SER A 142 -14.49 -3.45 22.43
N ALA A 143 -14.11 -2.24 22.85
CA ALA A 143 -13.64 -1.95 24.21
C ALA A 143 -12.49 -2.85 24.69
N GLY A 144 -11.60 -3.25 23.78
CA GLY A 144 -10.44 -4.11 24.03
C GLY A 144 -9.09 -3.39 23.89
N ARG A 145 -7.99 -4.17 23.90
CA ARG A 145 -6.62 -3.68 23.63
C ARG A 145 -6.19 -4.07 22.21
N GLU A 146 -5.37 -3.24 21.57
CA GLU A 146 -4.79 -3.53 20.25
C GLU A 146 -4.03 -4.86 20.19
N THR A 147 -3.45 -5.26 21.33
CA THR A 147 -2.67 -6.49 21.46
C THR A 147 -3.50 -7.76 21.63
N ASP A 148 -4.82 -7.62 21.81
CA ASP A 148 -5.72 -8.77 21.95
C ASP A 148 -5.86 -9.56 20.64
N LEU A 149 -6.30 -10.81 20.76
CA LEU A 149 -6.37 -11.74 19.63
C LEU A 149 -7.25 -11.21 18.49
N VAL A 150 -8.44 -10.71 18.80
CA VAL A 150 -9.44 -10.33 17.79
C VAL A 150 -9.01 -9.12 16.95
N PRO A 151 -8.57 -7.98 17.52
CA PRO A 151 -8.08 -6.85 16.70
C PRO A 151 -6.93 -7.21 15.77
N ARG A 152 -5.96 -7.99 16.27
CA ARG A 152 -4.81 -8.46 15.48
C ARG A 152 -5.22 -9.41 14.37
N LEU A 153 -6.15 -10.32 14.66
CA LEU A 153 -6.64 -11.29 13.68
C LEU A 153 -7.45 -10.60 12.57
N VAL A 154 -8.28 -9.62 12.91
CA VAL A 154 -9.02 -8.81 11.93
C VAL A 154 -8.05 -8.02 11.05
N ALA A 155 -7.04 -7.37 11.63
CA ALA A 155 -6.02 -6.65 10.88
C ALA A 155 -5.30 -7.58 9.88
N ALA A 156 -4.76 -8.70 10.37
CA ALA A 156 -4.00 -9.63 9.53
C ALA A 156 -4.85 -10.26 8.42
N THR A 157 -6.10 -10.65 8.71
CA THR A 157 -6.96 -11.32 7.72
C THR A 157 -7.51 -10.36 6.68
N THR A 158 -7.89 -9.13 7.06
CA THR A 158 -8.33 -8.11 6.09
C THR A 158 -7.18 -7.66 5.19
N ARG A 159 -5.97 -7.50 5.73
CA ARG A 159 -4.78 -7.26 4.91
C ARG A 159 -4.49 -8.42 3.95
N ALA A 160 -4.58 -9.66 4.43
CA ALA A 160 -4.38 -10.83 3.58
C ALA A 160 -5.40 -10.87 2.44
N ALA A 161 -6.68 -10.63 2.73
CA ALA A 161 -7.74 -10.54 1.72
C ALA A 161 -7.46 -9.44 0.68
N ALA A 162 -7.06 -8.24 1.12
CA ALA A 162 -6.68 -7.16 0.22
C ALA A 162 -5.47 -7.53 -0.67
N THR A 163 -4.44 -8.14 -0.08
CA THR A 163 -3.25 -8.60 -0.83
C THR A 163 -3.63 -9.64 -1.89
N THR A 164 -4.50 -10.60 -1.54
CA THR A 164 -5.03 -11.61 -2.49
C THR A 164 -5.86 -10.96 -3.60
N ALA A 165 -6.66 -9.94 -3.29
CA ALA A 165 -7.40 -9.17 -4.28
C ALA A 165 -6.47 -8.47 -5.28
N PHE A 166 -5.38 -7.84 -4.80
CA PHE A 166 -4.35 -7.27 -5.68
C PHE A 166 -3.72 -8.34 -6.58
N GLN A 167 -3.37 -9.50 -6.04
CA GLN A 167 -2.81 -10.60 -6.84
C GLN A 167 -3.77 -11.10 -7.93
N ALA A 168 -5.07 -11.18 -7.63
CA ALA A 168 -6.09 -11.56 -8.60
C ALA A 168 -6.26 -10.49 -9.68
N TRP A 169 -6.36 -9.22 -9.28
CA TRP A 169 -6.43 -8.08 -10.19
C TRP A 169 -5.23 -7.97 -11.13
N LEU A 170 -4.01 -8.26 -10.65
CA LEU A 170 -2.80 -8.26 -11.48
C LEU A 170 -2.80 -9.33 -12.57
N ARG A 171 -3.60 -10.40 -12.42
CA ARG A 171 -3.72 -11.48 -13.42
C ARG A 171 -4.79 -11.20 -14.48
N ASP A 172 -5.75 -10.30 -14.19
CA ASP A 172 -6.83 -9.94 -15.09
C ASP A 172 -6.81 -8.44 -15.40
N GLU A 173 -6.17 -8.09 -16.52
CA GLU A 173 -5.96 -6.69 -16.89
C GLU A 173 -7.24 -5.91 -17.18
N ARG A 174 -8.37 -6.60 -17.43
CA ARG A 174 -9.67 -6.01 -17.81
C ARG A 174 -10.58 -5.75 -16.62
N SER A 175 -10.21 -6.25 -15.44
CA SER A 175 -11.02 -6.16 -14.23
C SER A 175 -10.70 -4.91 -13.39
N ALA A 176 -11.69 -4.46 -12.60
CA ALA A 176 -11.51 -3.39 -11.64
C ALA A 176 -10.97 -3.93 -10.31
N LEU A 177 -9.97 -3.26 -9.72
CA LEU A 177 -9.42 -3.62 -8.41
C LEU A 177 -10.50 -3.66 -7.32
N GLY A 178 -11.42 -2.69 -7.34
CA GLY A 178 -12.52 -2.62 -6.38
C GLY A 178 -13.42 -3.87 -6.40
N ASP A 179 -13.60 -4.53 -7.54
CA ASP A 179 -14.40 -5.75 -7.64
C ASP A 179 -13.70 -6.92 -6.94
N HIS A 180 -12.39 -7.07 -7.15
CA HIS A 180 -11.58 -8.10 -6.46
C HIS A 180 -11.55 -7.86 -4.94
N LEU A 181 -11.42 -6.60 -4.50
CA LEU A 181 -11.46 -6.25 -3.08
C LEU A 181 -12.82 -6.61 -2.47
N ARG A 182 -13.92 -6.18 -3.10
CA ARG A 182 -15.28 -6.51 -2.65
C ARG A 182 -15.52 -8.01 -2.60
N GLN A 183 -15.08 -8.75 -3.62
CA GLN A 183 -15.20 -10.21 -3.65
C GLN A 183 -14.41 -10.87 -2.52
N ALA A 184 -13.13 -10.51 -2.33
CA ALA A 184 -12.29 -11.08 -1.28
C ALA A 184 -12.86 -10.80 0.12
N PHE A 185 -13.36 -9.59 0.36
CA PHE A 185 -14.00 -9.24 1.63
C PHE A 185 -15.36 -9.92 1.82
N ALA A 186 -16.15 -10.12 0.76
CA ALA A 186 -17.39 -10.89 0.85
C ALA A 186 -17.12 -12.34 1.27
N GLU A 187 -16.10 -12.99 0.70
CA GLU A 187 -15.68 -14.33 1.12
C GLU A 187 -15.22 -14.34 2.59
N LEU A 188 -14.36 -13.40 2.99
CA LEU A 188 -13.86 -13.30 4.37
C LEU A 188 -14.98 -13.10 5.39
N THR A 189 -15.89 -12.15 5.13
CA THR A 189 -16.97 -11.78 6.06
C THR A 189 -18.03 -12.85 6.22
N ALA A 190 -18.29 -13.64 5.18
CA ALA A 190 -19.26 -14.73 5.20
C ALA A 190 -18.63 -16.09 5.60
N GLY A 191 -17.32 -16.16 5.82
CA GLY A 191 -16.63 -17.40 6.22
C GLY A 191 -16.42 -18.38 5.06
N PHE A 192 -16.00 -17.88 3.90
CA PHE A 192 -15.71 -18.63 2.67
C PHE A 192 -16.91 -19.45 2.12
N PRO A 193 -18.06 -18.81 1.84
CA PRO A 193 -19.25 -19.49 1.33
C PRO A 193 -19.02 -20.27 0.02
N ALA A 194 -17.99 -19.92 -0.77
CA ALA A 194 -17.62 -20.68 -1.95
C ALA A 194 -17.20 -22.13 -1.65
N LEU A 195 -16.73 -22.42 -0.43
CA LEU A 195 -16.35 -23.78 0.00
C LEU A 195 -17.55 -24.63 0.44
N LEU A 196 -18.73 -24.03 0.59
CA LEU A 196 -19.96 -24.71 1.01
C LEU A 196 -20.80 -25.22 -0.18
N ARG A 197 -20.28 -25.09 -1.41
CA ARG A 197 -20.94 -25.49 -2.65
C ARG A 197 -20.46 -26.85 -3.15
#